data_AF-A0A2V5LV97-F1
#
_entry.id   AF-A0A2V5LV97-F1
#
_cell.length_a   1.000
_cell.length_b   1.000
_cell.length_c   1.000
_cell.angle_alpha   90.00
_cell.angle_beta   90.00
_cell.angle_gamma   90.00
#
_symmetry.space_group_name_H-M   'P 1'
#
loop_
_entity.id
_entity.type
_entity.pdbx_description
1 polymer ?
#
loop_
_entity_poly.entity_id
_entity_poly.type
_entity_poly.pdbx_seq_one_letter_code
_entity_poly.pdbx_strand_id
1 'polypeptide(L)'
;MQGTTPKRVIIRAIGPELSQYGVPNPLVDPTLELHDGNGALIASNDNWQTTIIGGIITQDQVQDIQNSGHGPGDPMESAIIANLPAGNYTAIVRGVSSTTGVALVEVYDLGPDASSILGNISTRSFVQTGDNVMIGGFIVQGTTPKSVIIRAIGPELSQYGIPNPLADPILELHDGNGALIASNDNWQTTIIGG
;
A
#
# COMPACT_ATOMS: atom_id res chain seq x y z
N MET A 1 -10.88 6.60 1.15
CA MET A 1 -11.66 6.28 2.36
C MET A 1 -13.15 6.48 2.07
N GLN A 2 -13.99 5.51 2.44
CA GLN A 2 -15.46 5.62 2.33
C GLN A 2 -16.09 5.70 3.73
N GLY A 3 -17.25 6.37 3.86
CA GLY A 3 -17.99 6.52 5.12
C GLY A 3 -18.41 7.97 5.39
N THR A 4 -19.07 8.21 6.52
CA THR A 4 -19.47 9.56 6.97
C THR A 4 -18.61 10.10 8.12
N THR A 5 -17.82 9.23 8.77
CA THR A 5 -16.89 9.58 9.84
C THR A 5 -15.45 9.54 9.34
N PRO A 6 -14.56 10.45 9.82
CA PRO A 6 -13.14 10.31 9.59
C PRO A 6 -12.64 8.97 10.12
N LYS A 7 -11.74 8.34 9.36
CA LYS A 7 -11.14 7.06 9.70
C LYS A 7 -9.70 7.27 10.10
N ARG A 8 -9.31 6.74 11.26
CA ARG A 8 -7.92 6.74 11.70
C ARG A 8 -7.18 5.63 10.97
N VAL A 9 -6.11 5.98 10.25
CA VAL A 9 -5.27 5.02 9.53
C VAL A 9 -3.81 5.24 9.84
N ILE A 10 -3.01 4.19 9.73
CA ILE A 10 -1.54 4.30 9.60
C ILE A 10 -1.13 3.73 8.25
N ILE A 11 -0.28 4.46 7.56
CA ILE A 11 0.36 4.07 6.31
C ILE A 11 1.84 3.95 6.61
N ARG A 12 2.48 2.86 6.18
CA ARG A 12 3.91 2.65 6.39
C ARG A 12 4.59 2.09 5.15
N ALA A 13 5.84 2.49 4.96
CA ALA A 13 6.71 1.98 3.91
C ALA A 13 7.92 1.29 4.56
N ILE A 14 8.01 -0.02 4.31
CA ILE A 14 8.96 -0.95 4.91
C ILE A 14 9.98 -1.32 3.85
N GLY A 15 11.25 -1.19 4.20
CA GLY A 15 12.36 -1.31 3.26
C GLY A 15 13.49 -2.10 3.87
N PRO A 16 14.33 -1.49 4.72
CA PRO A 16 15.43 -2.18 5.42
C PRO A 16 15.03 -3.50 6.07
N GLU A 17 13.86 -3.54 6.73
CA GLU A 17 13.36 -4.74 7.41
C GLU A 17 13.14 -5.92 6.47
N LEU A 18 12.90 -5.68 5.17
CA LEU A 18 12.65 -6.76 4.20
C LEU A 18 13.84 -7.71 4.04
N SER A 19 15.06 -7.25 4.36
CA SER A 19 16.27 -8.08 4.38
C SER A 19 16.12 -9.30 5.29
N GLN A 20 15.43 -9.16 6.42
CA GLN A 20 15.25 -10.24 7.40
C GLN A 20 14.33 -11.35 6.86
N TYR A 21 13.49 -11.03 5.88
CA TYR A 21 12.59 -11.96 5.20
C TYR A 21 13.19 -12.51 3.90
N GLY A 22 14.47 -12.24 3.63
CA GLY A 22 15.17 -12.71 2.44
C GLY A 22 14.79 -11.98 1.15
N VAL A 23 14.13 -10.83 1.24
CA VAL A 23 13.80 -10.03 0.05
C VAL A 23 15.08 -9.41 -0.52
N PRO A 24 15.41 -9.62 -1.80
CA PRO A 24 16.58 -9.04 -2.42
C PRO A 24 16.41 -7.54 -2.69
N ASN A 25 17.51 -6.79 -2.59
CA ASN A 25 17.58 -5.35 -2.92
C ASN A 25 16.46 -4.49 -2.28
N PRO A 26 16.30 -4.52 -0.95
CA PRO A 26 15.33 -3.67 -0.28
C PRO A 26 15.64 -2.18 -0.47
N LEU A 27 14.60 -1.36 -0.51
CA LEU A 27 14.73 0.09 -0.52
C LEU A 27 15.29 0.52 0.84
N VAL A 28 16.56 0.94 0.87
CA VAL A 28 17.32 1.14 2.12
C VAL A 28 16.88 2.37 2.93
N ASP A 29 16.16 3.31 2.32
CA ASP A 29 15.75 4.56 2.95
C ASP A 29 14.46 5.05 2.29
N PRO A 30 13.30 4.44 2.63
CA PRO A 30 12.01 4.78 2.06
C PRO A 30 11.44 6.10 2.64
N THR A 31 11.21 7.08 1.77
CA THR A 31 10.33 8.20 2.07
C THR A 31 8.87 7.86 1.76
N LEU A 32 7.95 8.37 2.56
CA LEU A 32 6.50 8.28 2.39
C LEU A 32 5.92 9.69 2.37
N GLU A 33 5.13 9.99 1.35
CA GLU A 33 4.31 11.21 1.26
C GLU A 33 2.83 10.84 1.20
N LEU A 34 1.99 11.59 1.90
CA LEU A 34 0.54 11.47 1.85
C LEU A 34 -0.06 12.71 1.20
N HIS A 35 -0.90 12.52 0.19
CA HIS A 35 -1.53 13.58 -0.59
C HIS A 35 -3.06 13.45 -0.56
N ASP A 36 -3.76 14.59 -0.61
CA ASP A 36 -5.22 14.63 -0.74
C ASP A 36 -5.70 14.36 -2.19
N GLY A 37 -7.01 14.37 -2.40
CA GLY A 37 -7.61 14.12 -3.72
C GLY A 37 -7.31 15.19 -4.78
N ASN A 38 -6.81 16.36 -4.38
CA ASN A 38 -6.35 17.43 -5.27
C ASN A 38 -4.83 17.37 -5.51
N GLY A 39 -4.13 16.40 -4.90
CA GLY A 39 -2.67 16.27 -4.96
C GLY A 39 -1.93 17.22 -4.01
N ALA A 40 -2.60 17.82 -3.02
CA ALA A 40 -1.92 18.63 -2.02
C ALA A 40 -1.24 17.74 -0.97
N LEU A 41 0.01 18.05 -0.61
CA LEU A 41 0.74 17.34 0.42
C LEU A 41 0.07 17.53 1.80
N ILE A 42 -0.24 16.41 2.43
CA ILE A 42 -0.72 16.33 3.82
C ILE A 42 0.47 16.09 4.76
N ALA A 43 1.38 15.18 4.47
CA ALA A 43 2.58 14.99 5.30
C ALA A 43 3.62 14.20 4.54
N SER A 44 4.87 14.29 4.99
CA SER A 44 5.93 13.40 4.54
C SER A 44 6.77 12.89 5.71
N ASN A 45 7.35 11.72 5.55
CA ASN A 45 8.14 11.06 6.58
C ASN A 45 9.19 10.13 5.94
N ASP A 46 10.41 10.06 6.47
CA ASP A 46 11.50 9.19 6.03
C ASP A 46 12.16 8.36 7.15
N ASN A 47 11.69 8.46 8.40
CA ASN A 47 12.31 7.79 9.54
C ASN A 47 11.36 7.41 10.69
N TRP A 48 10.04 7.55 10.47
CA TRP A 48 8.86 7.42 11.35
C TRP A 48 8.90 8.20 12.69
N GLN A 49 10.08 8.56 13.17
CA GLN A 49 10.38 9.24 14.43
C GLN A 49 10.26 10.76 14.30
N THR A 50 10.28 11.29 13.08
CA THR A 50 10.07 12.70 12.78
C THR A 50 9.14 12.84 11.58
N THR A 51 8.01 13.52 11.78
CA THR A 51 7.04 13.79 10.72
C THR A 51 7.15 15.22 10.19
N ILE A 52 7.25 15.37 8.88
CA ILE A 52 7.11 16.67 8.22
C ILE A 52 5.61 16.97 8.08
N ILE A 53 5.22 18.05 8.74
CA ILE A 53 3.83 18.51 8.94
C ILE A 53 3.29 19.19 7.68
N GLY A 54 2.01 18.96 7.36
CA GLY A 54 1.29 19.59 6.25
C GLY A 54 -0.23 19.39 6.35
N GLY A 55 -1.00 20.12 5.54
CA GLY A 55 -2.46 19.96 5.45
C GLY A 55 -3.17 19.82 6.81
N ILE A 56 -3.74 18.62 7.06
CA ILE A 56 -4.48 18.28 8.29
C ILE A 56 -3.61 17.72 9.43
N ILE A 57 -2.34 17.39 9.16
CA ILE A 57 -1.39 16.95 10.19
C ILE A 57 -0.65 18.18 10.68
N THR A 58 -0.78 18.50 11.97
CA THR A 58 -0.27 19.77 12.55
C THR A 58 0.81 19.58 13.62
N GLN A 59 1.21 18.35 13.90
CA GLN A 59 2.18 18.01 14.95
C GLN A 59 2.94 16.71 14.62
N ASP A 60 4.06 16.49 15.31
CA ASP A 60 4.81 15.23 15.21
C ASP A 60 3.97 14.04 15.71
N GLN A 61 4.22 12.87 15.12
CA GLN A 61 3.35 11.69 15.25
C GLN A 61 4.01 10.50 15.94
N VAL A 62 5.26 10.59 16.38
CA VAL A 62 6.03 9.45 16.91
C VAL A 62 5.29 8.70 18.02
N GLN A 63 4.68 9.42 18.96
CA GLN A 63 3.94 8.82 20.07
C GLN A 63 2.66 8.11 19.61
N ASP A 64 1.94 8.70 18.66
CA ASP A 64 0.73 8.11 18.08
C ASP A 64 1.05 6.84 17.28
N ILE A 65 2.16 6.84 16.55
CA ILE A 65 2.68 5.69 15.81
C ILE A 65 3.04 4.56 16.80
N GLN A 66 3.77 4.85 17.87
CA GLN A 66 4.10 3.87 18.91
C GLN A 66 2.84 3.30 19.59
N ASN A 67 1.90 4.17 19.96
CA ASN A 67 0.65 3.76 20.62
C ASN A 67 -0.26 2.92 19.71
N SER A 68 -0.12 3.02 18.39
CA SER A 68 -0.87 2.20 17.44
C SER A 68 -0.45 0.73 17.43
N GLY A 69 0.77 0.41 17.89
CA GLY A 69 1.35 -0.93 17.77
C GLY A 69 1.87 -1.29 16.37
N HIS A 70 1.83 -0.35 15.41
CA HIS A 70 2.26 -0.53 14.02
C HIS A 70 3.51 0.28 13.65
N GLY A 71 4.25 0.76 14.66
CA GLY A 71 5.54 1.41 14.44
C GLY A 71 6.50 0.49 13.68
N PRO A 72 7.19 0.99 12.64
CA PRO A 72 8.29 0.27 12.03
C PRO A 72 9.40 -0.03 13.05
N GLY A 73 10.10 -1.15 12.91
CA GLY A 73 11.19 -1.55 13.79
C GLY A 73 12.55 -0.97 13.37
N ASP A 74 12.74 -0.66 12.09
CA ASP A 74 13.92 0.05 11.60
C ASP A 74 13.68 1.59 11.60
N PRO A 75 14.60 2.41 12.14
CA PRO A 75 14.44 3.87 12.17
C PRO A 75 14.57 4.55 10.80
N MET A 76 15.00 3.88 9.74
CA MET A 76 14.99 4.44 8.37
C MET A 76 13.67 4.18 7.64
N GLU A 77 12.71 3.49 8.27
CA GLU A 77 11.40 3.26 7.68
C GLU A 77 10.48 4.43 7.91
N SER A 78 9.48 4.60 7.04
CA SER A 78 8.57 5.73 7.12
C SER A 78 7.16 5.30 7.49
N ALA A 79 6.51 6.13 8.30
CA ALA A 79 5.11 5.95 8.67
C ALA A 79 4.41 7.29 8.84
N ILE A 80 3.13 7.34 8.47
CA ILE A 80 2.22 8.46 8.66
C ILE A 80 0.93 7.92 9.27
N ILE A 81 0.47 8.50 10.39
CA ILE A 81 -0.80 8.16 11.02
C ILE A 81 -1.76 9.34 10.92
N ALA A 82 -3.00 9.16 10.44
CA ALA A 82 -3.90 10.28 10.16
C ALA A 82 -5.37 9.93 10.40
N ASN A 83 -6.15 10.93 10.82
CA ASN A 83 -7.61 10.87 10.77
C ASN A 83 -8.06 11.44 9.43
N LEU A 84 -8.42 10.57 8.49
CA LEU A 84 -8.79 10.95 7.13
C LEU A 84 -10.30 11.02 6.98
N PRO A 85 -10.88 12.19 6.64
CA PRO A 85 -12.24 12.27 6.14
C PRO A 85 -12.49 11.33 4.95
N ALA A 86 -13.76 11.12 4.61
CA ALA A 86 -14.09 10.42 3.38
C ALA A 86 -13.55 11.21 2.17
N GLY A 87 -12.88 10.51 1.27
CA GLY A 87 -12.15 11.14 0.17
C GLY A 87 -11.12 10.22 -0.47
N ASN A 88 -10.50 10.74 -1.53
CA ASN A 88 -9.40 10.09 -2.23
C ASN A 88 -8.08 10.60 -1.66
N TYR A 89 -7.13 9.68 -1.48
CA TYR A 89 -5.80 9.97 -0.97
C TYR A 89 -4.78 9.15 -1.73
N THR A 90 -3.59 9.70 -1.88
CA THR A 90 -2.47 8.99 -2.52
C THR A 90 -1.30 8.94 -1.54
N ALA A 91 -0.80 7.74 -1.28
CA ALA A 91 0.48 7.52 -0.63
C ALA A 91 1.55 7.32 -1.71
N ILE A 92 2.66 8.05 -1.61
CA ILE A 92 3.78 7.95 -2.54
C ILE A 92 5.01 7.49 -1.76
N VAL A 93 5.62 6.40 -2.20
CA VAL A 93 6.88 5.90 -1.64
C VAL A 93 8.02 6.11 -2.62
N ARG A 94 9.16 6.60 -2.13
CA ARG A 94 10.38 6.83 -2.92
C ARG A 94 11.62 6.50 -2.09
N GLY A 95 12.75 6.27 -2.73
CA GLY A 95 14.03 6.24 -2.02
C GLY A 95 14.58 7.65 -1.80
N VAL A 96 15.15 7.90 -0.63
CA VAL A 96 15.97 9.10 -0.40
C VAL A 96 17.06 9.18 -1.47
N SER A 97 17.31 10.40 -1.97
CA SER A 97 18.27 10.65 -3.07
C SER A 97 17.96 9.88 -4.36
N SER A 98 16.69 9.55 -4.62
CA SER A 98 16.26 8.77 -5.80
C SER A 98 16.87 7.37 -5.87
N THR A 99 17.17 6.76 -4.72
CA THR A 99 17.54 5.35 -4.66
C THR A 99 16.37 4.45 -5.07
N THR A 100 16.70 3.24 -5.50
CA THR A 100 15.73 2.24 -5.99
C THR A 100 15.89 0.94 -5.21
N GLY A 101 14.78 0.26 -4.95
CA GLY A 101 14.76 -1.02 -4.26
C GLY A 101 13.32 -1.51 -4.07
N VAL A 102 13.19 -2.67 -3.45
CA VAL A 102 11.89 -3.25 -3.09
C VAL A 102 11.40 -2.61 -1.79
N ALA A 103 10.18 -2.10 -1.79
CA ALA A 103 9.51 -1.60 -0.58
C ALA A 103 8.13 -2.25 -0.45
N LEU A 104 7.74 -2.51 0.79
CA LEU A 104 6.40 -2.94 1.15
C LEU A 104 5.62 -1.73 1.66
N VAL A 105 4.42 -1.51 1.12
CA VAL A 105 3.51 -0.45 1.59
C VAL A 105 2.33 -1.10 2.28
N GLU A 106 2.10 -0.72 3.52
CA GLU A 106 1.00 -1.23 4.33
C GLU A 106 0.08 -0.10 4.77
N VAL A 107 -1.21 -0.38 4.81
CA VAL A 107 -2.25 0.52 5.31
C VAL A 107 -3.10 -0.25 6.30
N TYR A 108 -3.14 0.24 7.54
CA TYR A 108 -3.99 -0.31 8.58
C TYR A 108 -5.08 0.70 8.92
N ASP A 109 -6.31 0.21 9.01
CA ASP A 109 -7.40 0.95 9.63
C ASP A 109 -7.33 0.75 11.15
N LEU A 110 -7.22 1.86 11.88
CA LEU A 110 -7.12 1.91 13.34
C LEU A 110 -8.44 2.33 13.99
N GLY A 111 -9.52 2.43 13.21
CA GLY A 111 -10.86 2.72 13.72
C GLY A 111 -11.34 1.59 14.66
N PRO A 112 -11.94 1.93 15.81
CA PRO A 112 -12.47 0.93 16.75
C PRO A 112 -13.74 0.22 16.23
N ASP A 113 -14.32 0.72 15.13
CA ASP A 113 -15.57 0.24 14.59
C ASP A 113 -15.37 -0.98 13.70
N ALA A 114 -16.00 -2.11 14.08
CA ALA A 114 -16.02 -3.36 13.32
C ALA A 114 -16.62 -3.25 11.90
N SER A 115 -17.13 -2.08 11.52
CA SER A 115 -17.67 -1.75 10.20
C SER A 115 -16.65 -1.04 9.30
N SER A 116 -15.38 -0.91 9.70
CA SER A 116 -14.42 -0.21 8.86
C SER A 116 -14.02 -1.03 7.63
N ILE A 117 -14.48 -0.56 6.47
CA ILE A 117 -14.10 -1.08 5.15
C ILE A 117 -13.01 -0.18 4.58
N LEU A 118 -11.80 -0.73 4.39
CA LEU A 118 -10.84 -0.18 3.44
C LEU A 118 -11.45 -0.34 2.05
N GLY A 119 -11.99 0.74 1.49
CA GLY A 119 -12.77 0.68 0.25
C GLY A 119 -11.94 0.16 -0.91
N ASN A 120 -10.75 0.72 -1.12
CA ASN A 120 -9.85 0.37 -2.21
C ASN A 120 -8.40 0.65 -1.81
N ILE A 121 -7.50 -0.23 -2.23
CA ILE A 121 -6.06 0.05 -2.34
C ILE A 121 -5.67 -0.11 -3.81
N SER A 122 -4.87 0.81 -4.31
CA SER A 122 -4.31 0.74 -5.66
C SER A 122 -2.84 1.03 -5.57
N THR A 123 -2.02 0.13 -6.10
CA THR A 123 -0.57 0.29 -6.21
C THR A 123 -0.20 0.33 -7.68
N ARG A 124 0.85 1.10 -8.00
CA ARG A 124 1.45 1.11 -9.32
C ARG A 124 2.92 0.76 -9.17
N SER A 125 3.34 -0.31 -9.81
CA SER A 125 4.69 -0.83 -9.82
C SER A 125 5.03 -1.33 -11.21
N PHE A 126 6.32 -1.40 -11.52
CA PHE A 126 6.80 -2.09 -12.71
C PHE A 126 6.72 -3.60 -12.47
N VAL A 127 5.95 -4.29 -13.30
CA VAL A 127 5.96 -5.75 -13.39
C VAL A 127 7.02 -6.14 -14.42
N GLN A 128 7.94 -7.03 -14.05
CA GLN A 128 8.95 -7.58 -14.94
C GLN A 128 8.72 -9.10 -15.11
N THR A 129 9.73 -9.82 -15.57
CA THR A 129 9.67 -11.28 -15.82
C THR A 129 10.25 -12.08 -14.67
N GLY A 130 9.91 -13.37 -14.60
CA GLY A 130 10.39 -14.28 -13.56
C GLY A 130 9.84 -13.86 -12.19
N ASP A 131 10.70 -13.81 -11.18
CA ASP A 131 10.29 -13.51 -9.80
C ASP A 131 10.02 -12.02 -9.54
N ASN A 132 10.26 -11.15 -10.54
CA ASN A 132 10.10 -9.70 -10.43
C ASN A 132 8.65 -9.28 -10.74
N VAL A 133 7.69 -9.91 -10.05
CA VAL A 133 6.25 -9.65 -10.17
C VAL A 133 5.78 -8.57 -9.20
N MET A 134 4.64 -7.94 -9.49
CA MET A 134 3.94 -7.13 -8.49
C MET A 134 3.13 -8.04 -7.58
N ILE A 135 3.30 -7.89 -6.27
CA ILE A 135 2.49 -8.55 -5.25
C ILE A 135 1.63 -7.50 -4.55
N GLY A 136 0.31 -7.63 -4.65
CA GLY A 136 -0.66 -6.85 -3.88
C GLY A 136 -1.20 -7.67 -2.72
N GLY A 137 -0.43 -7.77 -1.62
CA GLY A 137 -0.85 -8.52 -0.43
C GLY A 137 -2.04 -7.86 0.28
N PHE A 138 -2.98 -8.66 0.76
CA PHE A 138 -4.08 -8.21 1.60
C PHE A 138 -4.46 -9.28 2.61
N ILE A 139 -5.02 -8.87 3.76
CA ILE A 139 -5.45 -9.78 4.82
C ILE A 139 -6.96 -9.60 5.02
N VAL A 140 -7.70 -10.70 4.94
CA VAL A 140 -9.13 -10.74 5.30
C VAL A 140 -9.25 -11.21 6.74
N GLN A 141 -9.66 -10.32 7.65
CA GLN A 141 -9.87 -10.64 9.06
C GLN A 141 -11.35 -10.63 9.46
N GLY A 142 -11.67 -11.29 10.57
CA GLY A 142 -13.02 -11.38 11.14
C GLY A 142 -13.65 -12.76 10.95
N THR A 143 -14.85 -12.94 11.48
CA THR A 143 -15.57 -14.23 11.48
C THR A 143 -16.50 -14.41 10.30
N THR A 144 -16.78 -13.34 9.54
CA THR A 144 -17.64 -13.38 8.37
C THR A 144 -16.82 -13.30 7.08
N PRO A 145 -17.09 -14.18 6.09
CA PRO A 145 -16.45 -14.08 4.78
C PRO A 145 -16.67 -12.70 4.16
N LYS A 146 -15.62 -12.15 3.55
CA LYS A 146 -15.69 -10.88 2.82
C LYS A 146 -15.61 -11.15 1.33
N SER A 147 -16.46 -10.48 0.56
CA SER A 147 -16.33 -10.45 -0.91
C SER A 147 -15.35 -9.37 -1.31
N VAL A 148 -14.39 -9.72 -2.16
CA VAL A 148 -13.35 -8.82 -2.68
C VAL A 148 -13.32 -8.89 -4.20
N ILE A 149 -12.91 -7.79 -4.82
CA ILE A 149 -12.58 -7.73 -6.25
C ILE A 149 -11.10 -7.39 -6.34
N ILE A 150 -10.32 -8.28 -6.95
CA ILE A 150 -8.92 -8.04 -7.31
C ILE A 150 -8.85 -7.82 -8.82
N ARG A 151 -8.17 -6.76 -9.25
CA ARG A 151 -8.02 -6.43 -10.67
C ARG A 151 -6.57 -6.06 -10.97
N ALA A 152 -6.06 -6.60 -12.07
CA ALA A 152 -4.85 -6.09 -12.73
C ALA A 152 -5.27 -5.26 -13.94
N ILE A 153 -4.77 -4.02 -14.04
CA ILE A 153 -5.13 -3.07 -15.10
C ILE A 153 -3.85 -2.69 -15.84
N GLY A 154 -3.74 -3.12 -17.10
CA GLY A 154 -2.58 -2.89 -17.96
C GLY A 154 -2.91 -1.95 -19.12
N PRO A 155 -3.51 -2.44 -20.24
CA PRO A 155 -3.76 -1.67 -21.45
C PRO A 155 -4.50 -0.34 -21.24
N GLU A 156 -5.48 -0.34 -20.33
CA GLU A 156 -6.27 0.85 -20.02
C GLU A 156 -5.44 1.99 -19.44
N LEU A 157 -4.25 1.73 -18.90
CA LEU A 157 -3.38 2.78 -18.36
C LEU A 157 -2.83 3.72 -19.44
N SER A 158 -2.72 3.26 -20.70
CA SER A 158 -2.29 4.12 -21.82
C SER A 158 -3.20 5.34 -22.01
N GLN A 159 -4.50 5.20 -21.75
CA GLN A 159 -5.46 6.30 -21.89
C GLN A 159 -5.25 7.40 -20.84
N TYR A 160 -4.58 7.07 -19.73
CA TYR A 160 -4.23 7.99 -18.65
C TYR A 160 -2.81 8.56 -18.81
N GLY A 161 -2.20 8.41 -19.99
CA GLY A 161 -0.86 8.93 -20.29
C GLY A 161 0.28 8.14 -19.63
N ILE A 162 0.01 6.91 -19.16
CA ILE A 162 1.03 6.06 -18.58
C ILE A 162 1.87 5.42 -19.69
N PRO A 163 3.19 5.67 -19.74
CA PRO A 163 4.06 5.04 -20.73
C PRO A 163 4.30 3.56 -20.40
N ASN A 164 4.41 2.74 -21.43
CA ASN A 164 4.77 1.32 -21.36
C ASN A 164 3.96 0.50 -20.33
N PRO A 165 2.62 0.54 -20.35
CA PRO A 165 1.86 -0.31 -19.44
C PRO A 165 2.02 -1.79 -19.79
N LEU A 166 1.76 -2.66 -18.82
CA LEU A 166 1.74 -4.10 -19.06
C LEU A 166 0.67 -4.42 -20.12
N ALA A 167 1.11 -4.95 -21.27
CA ALA A 167 0.25 -5.12 -22.44
C ALA A 167 -0.80 -6.21 -22.26
N ASP A 168 -0.49 -7.24 -21.47
CA ASP A 168 -1.39 -8.36 -21.22
C ASP A 168 -1.23 -8.82 -19.75
N PRO A 169 -2.03 -8.27 -18.82
CA PRO A 169 -1.91 -8.59 -17.41
C PRO A 169 -2.59 -9.94 -17.09
N ILE A 170 -1.81 -10.86 -16.52
CA ILE A 170 -2.32 -12.07 -15.87
C ILE A 170 -2.40 -11.80 -14.36
N LEU A 171 -3.48 -12.25 -13.72
CA LEU A 171 -3.68 -12.15 -12.28
C LEU A 171 -3.73 -13.56 -11.67
N GLU A 172 -2.99 -13.75 -10.59
CA GLU A 172 -3.09 -14.96 -9.76
C GLU A 172 -3.43 -14.58 -8.32
N LEU A 173 -4.32 -15.36 -7.69
CA LEU A 173 -4.66 -15.27 -6.28
C LEU A 173 -4.08 -16.48 -5.56
N HIS A 174 -3.24 -16.24 -4.56
CA HIS A 174 -2.57 -17.29 -3.78
C HIS A 174 -3.02 -17.24 -2.32
N ASP A 175 -2.98 -18.40 -1.63
CA ASP A 175 -3.25 -18.49 -0.20
C ASP A 175 -2.01 -18.16 0.65
N GLY A 176 -2.15 -18.18 1.98
CA GLY A 176 -1.04 -17.90 2.91
C GLY A 176 0.10 -18.92 2.89
N ASN A 177 -0.09 -20.08 2.26
CA ASN A 177 0.95 -21.08 2.03
C ASN A 177 1.58 -20.97 0.64
N GLY A 178 1.16 -19.99 -0.17
CA GLY A 178 1.59 -19.81 -1.55
C GLY A 178 0.90 -20.74 -2.55
N ALA A 179 -0.21 -21.39 -2.19
CA ALA A 179 -0.96 -22.23 -3.12
C ALA A 179 -1.89 -21.37 -3.99
N LEU A 180 -1.94 -21.65 -5.29
CA LEU A 180 -2.84 -20.96 -6.22
C LEU A 180 -4.31 -21.28 -5.90
N ILE A 181 -5.10 -20.24 -5.63
CA ILE A 181 -6.54 -20.30 -5.42
C ILE A 181 -7.28 -20.13 -6.75
N ALA A 182 -6.88 -19.13 -7.54
CA ALA A 182 -7.52 -18.80 -8.81
C ALA A 182 -6.55 -18.00 -9.71
N SER A 183 -6.74 -18.11 -11.02
CA SER A 183 -6.06 -17.26 -11.99
C SER A 183 -7.05 -16.64 -12.98
N ASN A 184 -6.68 -15.47 -13.49
CA ASN A 184 -7.44 -14.76 -14.49
C ASN A 184 -6.48 -14.19 -15.54
N ASP A 185 -6.66 -14.64 -16.76
CA ASP A 185 -6.01 -14.11 -17.95
C ASP A 185 -7.11 -13.61 -18.88
N ASN A 186 -7.11 -12.32 -19.16
CA ASN A 186 -8.21 -11.56 -19.77
C ASN A 186 -9.50 -11.49 -18.90
N TRP A 187 -10.21 -10.35 -18.98
CA TRP A 187 -11.35 -10.04 -18.09
C TRP A 187 -12.57 -10.95 -18.26
N GLN A 188 -12.61 -11.79 -19.30
CA GLN A 188 -13.73 -12.68 -19.61
C GLN A 188 -13.47 -14.13 -19.23
N THR A 189 -12.25 -14.49 -18.81
CA THR A 189 -11.85 -15.88 -18.62
C THR A 189 -11.19 -16.08 -17.26
N THR A 190 -12.00 -16.48 -16.28
CA THR A 190 -11.52 -16.87 -14.95
C THR A 190 -11.43 -18.40 -14.88
N ILE A 191 -10.29 -18.93 -14.44
CA ILE A 191 -10.10 -20.36 -14.17
C ILE A 191 -10.09 -20.55 -12.65
N ILE A 192 -10.99 -21.39 -12.14
CA ILE A 192 -11.05 -21.77 -10.72
C ILE A 192 -10.47 -23.17 -10.55
N GLY A 193 -9.46 -23.29 -9.70
CA GLY A 193 -8.75 -24.56 -9.44
C GLY A 193 -7.51 -24.73 -10.32
N GLY A 194 -6.41 -25.19 -9.70
CA GLY A 194 -5.21 -25.70 -10.36
C GLY A 194 -5.31 -27.19 -10.65
#